data_AF-A0A9D6W5I9-F1
#
_entry.id   AF-A0A9D6W5I9-F1
#
_cell.length_a   1.000
_cell.length_b   1.000
_cell.length_c   1.000
_cell.angle_alpha   90.00
_cell.angle_beta   90.00
_cell.angle_gamma   90.00
#
_symmetry.space_group_name_H-M   'P 1'
#
loop_
_entity.id
_entity.type
_entity.pdbx_description
1 polymer ?
#
loop_
_entity_poly.entity_id
_entity_poly.type
_entity_poly.pdbx_seq_one_letter_code
_entity_poly.pdbx_strand_id
1 'polypeptide(L)'
;MAIKTLAYMTTFTSSSATANEFRDNRQLRRKTTAQFIPPMKAVYTEEEAFEILFPDERSKQTFREEKARMDRNLLDNIRTGRVNPIRGWRILKGMDQKAMVKVTGISQPNLSRLEKKGAPTPTVATLRKIAAVLGVSIEDLIHDQ
;
A
#
# COMPACT_ATOMS: atom_id res chain seq x y z
N MET A 1 -3.47 27.10 -29.32
CA MET A 1 -4.95 27.10 -29.35
C MET A 1 -5.45 26.80 -27.94
N ALA A 2 -6.05 27.79 -27.29
CA ALA A 2 -6.63 27.65 -25.96
C ALA A 2 -8.03 27.03 -26.09
N ILE A 3 -8.27 25.92 -25.38
CA ILE A 3 -9.62 25.34 -25.28
C ILE A 3 -10.14 25.54 -23.86
N LYS A 4 -11.22 26.31 -23.86
CA LYS A 4 -12.10 26.81 -22.79
C LYS A 4 -12.28 25.89 -21.57
N THR A 5 -12.11 26.52 -20.40
CA THR A 5 -12.65 26.14 -19.10
C THR A 5 -14.16 25.87 -19.16
N LEU A 6 -14.62 24.75 -18.59
CA LEU A 6 -16.04 24.47 -18.39
C LEU A 6 -16.35 24.21 -16.91
N ALA A 7 -17.24 25.08 -16.41
CA ALA A 7 -18.03 25.09 -15.18
C ALA A 7 -17.89 23.94 -14.16
N TYR A 8 -17.60 24.35 -12.92
CA TYR A 8 -17.88 23.60 -11.69
C TYR A 8 -19.38 23.31 -11.56
N MET A 9 -19.75 22.05 -11.30
CA MET A 9 -21.10 21.70 -10.83
C MET A 9 -21.04 21.40 -9.32
N THR A 10 -21.56 22.32 -8.53
CA THR A 10 -21.93 22.09 -7.12
C THR A 10 -23.18 21.22 -7.13
N THR A 11 -23.08 19.92 -6.84
CA THR A 11 -24.28 19.09 -6.68
C THR A 11 -24.92 19.40 -5.34
N PHE A 12 -25.98 20.20 -5.39
CA PHE A 12 -26.90 20.48 -4.30
C PHE A 12 -27.91 19.32 -4.23
N THR A 13 -27.83 18.45 -3.22
CA THR A 13 -28.93 17.54 -2.92
C THR A 13 -29.95 18.29 -2.06
N SER A 14 -30.89 19.01 -2.70
CA SER A 14 -32.05 19.52 -1.97
C SER A 14 -32.96 18.35 -1.62
N SER A 15 -33.02 18.01 -0.33
CA SER A 15 -34.05 17.14 0.21
C SER A 15 -35.42 17.80 0.02
N SER A 16 -36.34 17.12 -0.65
CA SER A 16 -37.77 17.47 -0.65
C SER A 16 -38.36 17.10 0.72
N ALA A 17 -38.13 17.96 1.71
CA ALA A 17 -38.79 17.89 3.00
C ALA A 17 -39.93 18.91 3.02
N THR A 18 -41.14 18.40 3.19
CA THR A 18 -42.39 19.13 3.31
C THR A 18 -42.38 20.13 4.47
N ALA A 19 -42.52 21.41 4.12
CA ALA A 19 -43.21 22.55 4.77
C ALA A 19 -43.45 22.66 6.29
N ASN A 20 -42.94 21.85 7.23
CA ASN A 20 -43.38 21.97 8.63
C ASN A 20 -42.37 21.71 9.77
N GLU A 21 -41.07 21.96 9.57
CA GLU A 21 -40.06 21.78 10.63
C GLU A 21 -39.19 23.04 10.86
N PHE A 22 -39.83 24.22 10.95
CA PHE A 22 -39.14 25.50 11.18
C PHE A 22 -39.11 25.99 12.64
N ARG A 23 -39.05 25.08 13.62
CA ARG A 23 -38.91 25.45 15.03
C ARG A 23 -38.04 24.46 15.83
N ASP A 24 -36.75 24.39 15.52
CA ASP A 24 -35.73 24.12 16.55
C ASP A 24 -34.29 24.41 16.06
N ASN A 25 -33.99 25.70 15.88
CA ASN A 25 -32.66 26.18 15.48
C ASN A 25 -31.70 26.24 16.68
N ARG A 26 -31.36 25.10 17.29
CA ARG A 26 -30.27 25.08 18.30
C ARG A 26 -29.41 23.82 18.42
N GLN A 27 -29.62 22.76 17.63
CA GLN A 27 -28.88 21.49 17.84
C GLN A 27 -28.17 20.85 16.64
N LEU A 28 -28.02 21.50 15.48
CA LEU A 28 -27.20 20.93 14.39
C LEU A 28 -26.04 21.84 13.98
N ARG A 29 -25.09 22.04 14.91
CA ARG A 29 -23.68 22.20 14.51
C ARG A 29 -23.18 20.85 13.98
N ARG A 30 -23.63 20.44 12.79
CA ARG A 30 -22.91 19.43 12.00
C ARG A 30 -21.53 20.03 11.78
N LYS A 31 -20.50 19.46 12.39
CA LYS A 31 -19.12 19.73 12.02
C LYS A 31 -19.01 19.32 10.56
N THR A 32 -19.09 20.29 9.66
CA THR A 32 -18.91 20.10 8.23
C THR A 32 -17.44 19.74 8.05
N THR A 33 -17.10 18.45 8.15
CA THR A 33 -15.79 17.96 7.74
C THR A 33 -15.74 18.13 6.23
N ALA A 34 -15.25 19.27 5.76
CA ALA A 34 -14.97 19.49 4.35
C ALA A 34 -14.02 18.38 3.91
N GLN A 35 -14.52 17.43 3.12
CA GLN A 35 -13.68 16.41 2.51
C GLN A 35 -12.79 17.13 1.48
N PHE A 36 -11.49 17.18 1.75
CA PHE A 36 -10.51 17.66 0.80
C PHE A 36 -10.45 16.65 -0.36
N ILE A 37 -11.03 17.00 -1.50
CA ILE A 37 -10.93 16.23 -2.74
C ILE A 37 -9.75 16.83 -3.52
N PRO A 38 -8.60 16.15 -3.61
CA PRO A 38 -7.46 16.66 -4.38
C PRO A 38 -7.83 16.80 -5.87
N PRO A 39 -7.19 17.74 -6.61
CA PRO A 39 -7.40 17.86 -8.05
C PRO A 39 -7.02 16.54 -8.72
N MET A 40 -7.93 15.95 -9.51
CA MET A 40 -7.71 14.65 -10.14
C MET A 40 -6.50 14.69 -11.10
N LYS A 41 -5.31 14.32 -10.61
CA LYS A 41 -4.18 13.90 -11.45
C LYS A 41 -4.38 12.44 -11.84
N ALA A 42 -3.93 12.06 -13.05
CA ALA A 42 -4.05 10.69 -13.55
C ALA A 42 -3.08 9.72 -12.85
N VAL A 43 -1.95 10.22 -12.35
CA VAL A 43 -0.92 9.47 -11.61
C VAL A 43 -0.39 10.36 -10.50
N TYR A 44 -0.25 9.78 -9.30
CA TYR A 44 0.39 10.41 -8.15
C TYR A 44 1.71 9.71 -7.86
N THR A 45 2.73 10.44 -7.40
CA THR A 45 3.91 9.80 -6.81
C THR A 45 3.53 9.14 -5.48
N GLU A 46 4.41 8.27 -4.95
CA GLU A 46 4.18 7.63 -3.65
C GLU A 46 4.09 8.67 -2.53
N GLU A 47 4.94 9.70 -2.58
CA GLU A 47 4.93 10.80 -1.62
C GLU A 47 3.67 11.66 -1.73
N GLU A 48 3.24 12.00 -2.96
CA GLU A 48 1.99 12.74 -3.17
C GLU A 48 0.78 11.95 -2.66
N ALA A 49 0.72 10.65 -2.96
CA ALA A 49 -0.35 9.79 -2.48
C ALA A 49 -0.32 9.68 -0.95
N PHE A 50 0.87 9.60 -0.35
CA PHE A 50 1.04 9.54 1.10
C PHE A 50 0.53 10.82 1.79
N GLU A 51 0.89 11.99 1.27
CA GLU A 51 0.41 13.29 1.79
C GLU A 51 -1.11 13.46 1.64
N ILE A 52 -1.70 12.95 0.56
CA ILE A 52 -3.15 12.97 0.35
C ILE A 52 -3.88 12.03 1.31
N LEU A 53 -3.37 10.82 1.52
CA LEU A 53 -3.99 9.80 2.38
C LEU A 53 -3.81 10.09 3.86
N PHE A 54 -2.70 10.73 4.24
CA PHE A 54 -2.30 11.01 5.62
C PHE A 54 -1.95 12.51 5.77
N PRO A 55 -2.97 13.40 5.75
CA PRO A 55 -2.74 14.85 5.66
C PRO A 55 -2.15 15.46 6.94
N ASP A 56 -2.36 14.85 8.10
CA ASP A 56 -1.86 15.36 9.39
C ASP A 56 -0.71 14.53 9.95
N GLU A 57 0.22 15.18 10.66
CA GLU A 57 1.42 14.53 11.22
C GLU A 57 1.10 13.39 12.18
N ARG A 58 -0.04 13.45 12.88
CA ARG A 58 -0.44 12.35 13.78
C ARG A 58 -0.82 11.11 12.97
N SER A 59 -1.59 11.25 11.89
CA SER A 59 -1.94 10.14 11.00
C SER A 59 -0.70 9.53 10.32
N LYS A 60 0.26 10.36 9.88
CA LYS A 60 1.54 9.90 9.32
C LYS A 60 2.35 9.13 10.36
N GLN A 61 2.43 9.63 11.59
CA GLN A 61 3.13 8.99 12.68
C GLN A 61 2.51 7.63 13.03
N THR A 62 1.18 7.59 13.17
CA THR A 62 0.46 6.33 13.39
C THR A 62 0.73 5.33 12.27
N PHE A 63 0.66 5.74 11.00
CA PHE A 63 0.98 4.85 9.89
C PHE A 63 2.41 4.28 9.98
N ARG A 64 3.40 5.13 10.29
CA ARG A 64 4.81 4.71 10.42
C ARG A 64 4.99 3.69 11.56
N GLU A 65 4.35 3.92 12.71
CA GLU A 65 4.39 3.02 13.85
C GLU A 65 3.73 1.67 13.54
N GLU A 66 2.56 1.70 12.92
CA GLU A 66 1.82 0.52 12.48
C GLU A 66 2.63 -0.30 11.47
N LYS A 67 3.21 0.38 10.47
CA LYS A 67 4.10 -0.25 9.49
C LYS A 67 5.31 -0.89 10.17
N ALA A 68 5.99 -0.18 11.07
CA ALA A 68 7.13 -0.74 11.80
C ALA A 68 6.75 -1.96 12.64
N ARG A 69 5.55 -1.97 13.24
CA ARG A 69 5.02 -3.15 13.93
C ARG A 69 4.78 -4.31 12.97
N MET A 70 4.16 -4.06 11.82
CA MET A 70 3.93 -5.08 10.79
C MET A 70 5.24 -5.67 10.26
N ASP A 71 6.24 -4.82 9.98
CA ASP A 71 7.55 -5.26 9.51
C ASP A 71 8.26 -6.14 10.54
N ARG A 72 8.21 -5.78 11.83
CA ARG A 72 8.72 -6.63 12.92
C ARG A 72 8.03 -7.98 13.00
N ASN A 73 6.70 -7.99 12.91
CA ASN A 73 5.92 -9.23 12.92
C ASN A 73 6.25 -10.11 11.70
N LEU A 74 6.47 -9.51 10.54
CA LEU A 74 6.85 -10.24 9.33
C LEU A 74 8.25 -10.85 9.46
N LEU A 75 9.21 -10.12 10.02
CA LEU A 75 10.55 -10.65 10.32
C LEU A 75 10.49 -11.85 11.28
N ASP A 76 9.66 -11.79 12.33
CA ASP A 76 9.45 -12.94 13.22
C ASP A 76 8.84 -14.14 12.47
N ASN A 77 7.85 -13.89 11.61
CA ASN A 77 7.22 -14.92 10.81
C ASN A 77 8.16 -15.55 9.77
N ILE A 78 9.12 -14.80 9.23
CA ILE A 78 10.20 -15.35 8.40
C ILE A 78 11.04 -16.29 9.27
N ARG A 79 11.61 -15.78 10.37
CA ARG A 79 12.50 -16.54 11.28
C ARG A 79 11.88 -17.83 11.82
N THR A 80 10.58 -17.81 12.09
CA THR A 80 9.83 -18.97 12.60
C THR A 80 9.33 -19.91 11.51
N GLY A 81 9.67 -19.65 10.23
CA GLY A 81 9.27 -20.48 9.09
C GLY A 81 7.77 -20.41 8.75
N ARG A 82 7.00 -19.50 9.37
CA ARG A 82 5.57 -19.31 9.07
C ARG A 82 5.35 -18.70 7.70
N VAL A 83 6.29 -17.87 7.25
CA VAL A 83 6.30 -17.21 5.94
C VAL A 83 7.52 -17.66 5.15
N ASN A 84 7.32 -17.95 3.86
CA ASN A 84 8.41 -18.23 2.93
C ASN A 84 9.40 -17.05 2.90
N PRO A 85 10.71 -17.26 3.12
CA PRO A 85 11.69 -16.18 3.20
C PRO A 85 11.73 -15.25 1.99
N ILE A 86 11.69 -15.81 0.77
CA ILE A 86 11.70 -15.04 -0.48
C ILE A 86 10.51 -14.08 -0.51
N ARG A 87 9.32 -14.58 -0.16
CA ARG A 87 8.10 -13.76 -0.09
C ARG A 87 8.20 -12.68 0.99
N GLY A 88 8.66 -13.06 2.19
CA GLY A 88 8.74 -12.15 3.33
C GLY A 88 9.68 -10.97 3.05
N TRP A 89 10.89 -11.25 2.60
CA TRP A 89 11.87 -10.22 2.25
C TRP A 89 11.42 -9.36 1.08
N ARG A 90 10.75 -9.93 0.08
CA ARG A 90 10.15 -9.14 -1.01
C ARG A 90 9.12 -8.12 -0.50
N ILE A 91 8.25 -8.53 0.43
CA ILE A 91 7.25 -7.63 1.02
C ILE A 91 7.92 -6.55 1.87
N LEU A 92 8.93 -6.89 2.67
CA LEU A 92 9.69 -5.91 3.45
C LEU A 92 10.38 -4.87 2.56
N LYS A 93 10.80 -5.27 1.35
CA LYS A 93 11.36 -4.38 0.33
C LYS A 93 10.30 -3.54 -0.40
N GLY A 94 9.01 -3.72 -0.09
CA GLY A 94 7.91 -3.03 -0.76
C GLY A 94 7.69 -3.47 -2.21
N MET A 95 8.22 -4.63 -2.62
CA MET A 95 8.15 -5.10 -4.00
C MET A 95 6.94 -6.01 -4.21
N ASP A 96 6.20 -5.81 -5.30
CA ASP A 96 5.27 -6.81 -5.80
C ASP A 96 6.02 -7.86 -6.65
N GLN A 97 5.33 -8.95 -7.02
CA GLN A 97 5.97 -10.00 -7.81
C GLN A 97 6.34 -9.52 -9.22
N LYS A 98 5.58 -8.59 -9.81
CA LYS A 98 5.85 -8.06 -11.15
C LYS A 98 7.14 -7.24 -11.17
N ALA A 99 7.33 -6.37 -10.19
CA ALA A 99 8.54 -5.59 -9.99
C ALA A 99 9.74 -6.52 -9.80
N MET A 100 9.62 -7.54 -8.95
CA MET A 100 10.70 -8.50 -8.73
C MET A 100 11.05 -9.29 -10.00
N VAL A 101 10.07 -9.77 -10.77
CA VAL A 101 10.28 -10.46 -12.04
C VAL A 101 11.02 -9.58 -13.04
N LYS A 102 10.64 -8.30 -13.14
CA LYS A 102 11.26 -7.33 -14.05
C LYS A 102 12.75 -7.15 -13.76
N VAL A 103 13.13 -7.14 -12.48
CA VAL A 103 14.54 -6.91 -12.07
C VAL A 103 15.35 -8.21 -12.07
N THR A 104 14.77 -9.32 -11.63
CA THR A 104 15.48 -10.61 -11.50
C THR A 104 15.59 -11.38 -12.83
N GLY A 105 14.69 -11.11 -13.78
CA GLY A 105 14.55 -11.89 -15.02
C GLY A 105 13.97 -13.29 -14.80
N ILE A 106 13.51 -13.63 -13.60
CA ILE A 106 12.81 -14.89 -13.30
C ILE A 106 11.38 -14.77 -13.82
N SER A 107 10.81 -15.81 -14.42
CA SER A 107 9.42 -15.76 -14.88
C SER A 107 8.43 -15.66 -13.72
N GLN A 108 7.32 -14.95 -13.93
CA GLN A 108 6.25 -14.80 -12.94
C GLN A 108 5.71 -16.13 -12.38
N PRO A 109 5.44 -17.17 -13.21
CA PRO A 109 5.01 -18.47 -12.69
C PRO A 109 6.10 -19.16 -11.86
N ASN A 110 7.37 -18.96 -12.20
CA ASN A 110 8.48 -19.52 -11.43
C ASN A 110 8.59 -18.84 -10.07
N LEU A 111 8.60 -17.50 -10.00
CA LEU A 111 8.60 -16.77 -8.74
C LEU A 111 7.42 -17.19 -7.85
N SER A 112 6.22 -17.30 -8.42
CA SER A 112 5.04 -17.76 -7.67
C SER A 112 5.22 -19.16 -7.09
N ARG A 113 5.89 -20.08 -7.80
CA ARG A 113 6.19 -21.43 -7.28
C ARG A 113 7.22 -21.38 -6.15
N LEU A 114 8.27 -20.58 -6.29
CA LEU A 114 9.32 -20.43 -5.27
C LEU A 114 8.80 -19.81 -3.97
N GLU A 115 7.76 -18.98 -4.05
CA GLU A 115 7.15 -18.33 -2.87
C GLU A 115 6.08 -19.18 -2.17
N LYS A 116 5.75 -20.38 -2.67
CA LYS A 116 4.80 -21.27 -2.00
C LYS A 116 5.38 -21.79 -0.69
N LYS A 117 4.50 -22.08 0.27
CA LYS A 117 4.88 -22.79 1.50
C LYS A 117 5.34 -24.21 1.14
N GLY A 118 6.47 -24.64 1.70
CA GLY A 118 7.07 -25.95 1.38
C GLY A 118 7.62 -26.05 -0.05
N ALA A 119 7.86 -24.92 -0.72
CA ALA A 119 8.51 -24.94 -2.02
C ALA A 119 9.94 -25.51 -1.87
N PRO A 120 10.42 -26.30 -2.86
CA PRO A 120 11.79 -26.80 -2.84
C PRO A 120 12.79 -25.64 -2.87
N THR A 121 13.92 -25.82 -2.20
CA THR A 121 15.01 -24.84 -2.18
C THR A 121 15.46 -24.55 -3.62
N PRO A 122 15.48 -23.28 -4.05
CA PRO A 122 15.93 -22.91 -5.39
C PRO A 122 17.42 -23.22 -5.58
N THR A 123 17.87 -23.23 -6.83
CA THR A 123 19.32 -23.32 -7.11
C THR A 123 20.06 -22.12 -6.53
N VAL A 124 21.35 -22.31 -6.19
CA VAL A 124 22.19 -21.23 -5.66
C VAL A 124 22.30 -20.05 -6.65
N ALA A 125 22.29 -20.32 -7.95
CA ALA A 125 22.28 -19.28 -8.98
C ALA A 125 21.00 -18.41 -8.92
N THR A 126 19.85 -19.03 -8.69
CA THR A 126 18.58 -18.31 -8.49
C THR A 126 18.59 -17.53 -7.18
N LEU A 127 19.05 -18.15 -6.08
CA LEU A 127 19.15 -17.49 -4.78
C LEU A 127 20.04 -16.25 -4.83
N ARG A 128 21.19 -16.30 -5.52
CA ARG A 128 22.06 -15.14 -5.72
C ARG A 128 21.34 -13.97 -6.41
N LYS A 129 20.57 -14.23 -7.46
CA LYS A 129 19.81 -13.19 -8.17
C LYS A 129 18.76 -12.55 -7.26
N ILE A 130 18.07 -13.38 -6.48
CA ILE A 130 17.04 -12.92 -5.54
C ILE A 130 17.66 -12.10 -4.41
N ALA A 131 18.70 -12.63 -3.76
CA ALA A 131 19.43 -11.99 -2.68
C ALA A 131 19.97 -10.61 -3.08
N ALA A 132 20.56 -10.50 -4.27
CA ALA A 132 21.07 -9.24 -4.80
C ALA A 132 19.98 -8.17 -4.97
N VAL A 133 18.79 -8.55 -5.46
CA VAL A 133 17.67 -7.61 -5.65
C VAL A 133 17.05 -7.19 -4.32
N LEU A 134 16.95 -8.12 -3.37
CA LEU A 134 16.37 -7.86 -2.06
C LEU A 134 17.35 -7.16 -1.09
N GLY A 135 18.66 -7.22 -1.37
CA GLY A 135 19.70 -6.63 -0.53
C GLY A 135 19.93 -7.43 0.76
N VAL A 136 19.85 -8.77 0.67
CA VAL A 136 20.00 -9.71 1.79
C VAL A 136 21.05 -10.77 1.46
N SER A 137 21.45 -11.58 2.44
CA SER A 137 22.32 -12.73 2.22
C SER A 137 21.56 -13.92 1.62
N ILE A 138 22.27 -14.95 1.14
CA ILE A 138 21.60 -16.18 0.65
C ILE A 138 21.00 -16.94 1.84
N GLU A 139 21.68 -16.89 2.98
CA GLU A 139 21.29 -17.51 4.24
C GLU A 139 19.94 -16.97 4.72
N ASP A 140 19.67 -15.68 4.52
CA ASP A 140 18.37 -15.05 4.82
C ASP A 140 17.21 -15.61 3.99
N LEU A 141 17.49 -16.32 2.89
CA LEU A 141 16.49 -16.89 1.98
C LEU A 141 16.28 -18.39 2.18
N ILE A 142 17.05 -19.02 3.08
CA ILE A 142 17.01 -20.45 3.35
C ILE A 142 16.57 -20.65 4.80
N HIS A 143 15.60 -21.53 5.01
CA HIS A 143 15.33 -22.09 6.34
C HIS A 143 15.38 -23.60 6.24
N ASP A 144 15.99 -24.23 7.25
CA ASP A 144 15.86 -25.66 7.46
C ASP A 144 14.36 -25.96 7.66
N GLN A 145 13.77 -26.67 6.71
CA GLN A 145 12.35 -27.05 6.72
C GLN A 145 12.12 -28.18 7.73
#